data_AF-A0A8T4VHC2-F1
#
_entry.id   AF-A0A8T4VHC2-F1
#
_cell.length_a   1.000
_cell.length_b   1.000
_cell.length_c   1.000
_cell.angle_alpha   90.00
_cell.angle_beta   90.00
_cell.angle_gamma   90.00
#
_symmetry.space_group_name_H-M   'P 1'
#
loop_
_entity.id
_entity.type
_entity.pdbx_description
1 polymer ?
#
loop_
_entity_poly.entity_id
_entity_poly.type
_entity_poly.pdbx_seq_one_letter_code
_entity_poly.pdbx_strand_id
1 'polypeptide(L)'
;MKGIYMKKLFICVLLVIFFGNTVSANVGFGPAEMYVTNNPDTHIIGNATLINGDDVGKYGVFQLMMPFSDKDTFQISNSEIMHARVLCNDCGKSMQRKDVSEYNHERLEGYCPVCQSDNLVFYDVLPRDELQMLSVIPSGGFHLKKIDDYTWVTEEKISPHGYCNINILYNSVDSYLPSYLGEHWEFHLRGKTKEGDGNDFITGGLDLRVLLSFKFPLDIELCSDVVKGEEFTVNIRVTDEKNSFYNELKKPVTVEFNGETKRTDSEGKVSFMMPESRFDYNYTVHVLESDLYLSENYVVSHGIQMFEKDFFGFFSFFQNIYVIISLCVIGVLSCIIILYIRKNYVWE
;
A
#
# COMPACT_ATOMS: atom_id res chain seq x y z
N MET A 1 -18.69 67.74 0.71
CA MET A 1 -17.52 66.93 1.13
C MET A 1 -17.82 65.74 2.07
N LYS A 2 -19.09 65.39 2.39
CA LYS A 2 -19.39 64.23 3.27
C LYS A 2 -19.69 62.90 2.54
N GLY A 3 -19.96 62.91 1.24
CA GLY A 3 -20.32 61.70 0.48
C GLY A 3 -19.15 60.87 -0.07
N ILE A 4 -17.97 61.46 -0.20
CA ILE A 4 -16.79 60.79 -0.79
C ILE A 4 -16.08 59.90 0.25
N TYR A 5 -16.09 60.30 1.52
CA TYR A 5 -15.49 59.53 2.61
C TYR A 5 -16.28 58.26 2.95
N MET A 6 -17.62 58.29 2.91
CA MET A 6 -18.43 57.08 3.13
C MET A 6 -18.23 56.03 2.03
N LYS A 7 -18.08 56.44 0.76
CA LYS A 7 -17.80 55.49 -0.34
C LYS A 7 -16.44 54.81 -0.18
N LYS A 8 -15.40 55.54 0.23
CA LYS A 8 -14.06 54.97 0.48
C LYS A 8 -14.05 54.04 1.69
N LEU A 9 -14.77 54.39 2.77
CA LEU A 9 -14.89 53.54 3.95
C LEU A 9 -15.64 52.23 3.62
N PHE A 10 -16.72 52.31 2.82
CA PHE A 10 -17.49 51.14 2.41
C PHE A 10 -16.68 50.20 1.50
N ILE A 11 -15.83 50.76 0.63
CA ILE A 11 -14.92 49.99 -0.22
C ILE A 11 -13.82 49.32 0.62
N CYS A 12 -13.25 50.00 1.62
CA CYS A 12 -12.27 49.37 2.52
C CYS A 12 -12.88 48.26 3.38
N VAL A 13 -14.12 48.44 3.86
CA VAL A 13 -14.83 47.39 4.63
C VAL A 13 -15.19 46.21 3.73
N LEU A 14 -15.61 46.44 2.48
CA LEU A 14 -15.80 45.37 1.49
C LEU A 14 -14.50 44.63 1.17
N LEU A 15 -13.39 45.35 1.00
CA LEU A 15 -12.07 44.72 0.78
C LEU A 15 -11.65 43.87 1.99
N VAL A 16 -11.86 44.32 3.22
CA VAL A 16 -11.53 43.49 4.41
C VAL A 16 -12.45 42.27 4.54
N ILE A 17 -13.71 42.36 4.11
CA ILE A 17 -14.66 41.22 4.13
C ILE A 17 -14.34 40.21 3.01
N PHE A 18 -13.83 40.65 1.85
CA PHE A 18 -13.48 39.76 0.73
C PHE A 18 -12.04 39.22 0.77
N PHE A 19 -11.10 39.89 1.45
CA PHE A 19 -9.71 39.43 1.62
C PHE A 19 -9.46 38.71 2.96
N GLY A 20 -10.49 38.52 3.78
CA GLY A 20 -10.40 37.83 5.08
C GLY A 20 -10.50 36.31 5.02
N ASN A 21 -10.51 35.70 3.82
CA ASN A 21 -10.44 34.25 3.71
C ASN A 21 -8.97 33.84 3.81
N THR A 22 -8.53 33.54 5.03
CA THR A 22 -7.42 32.60 5.21
C THR A 22 -7.82 31.31 4.48
N VAL A 23 -7.27 31.12 3.29
CA VAL A 23 -7.51 29.91 2.49
C VAL A 23 -6.78 28.79 3.22
N SER A 24 -7.51 28.03 4.03
CA SER A 24 -7.04 26.74 4.51
C SER A 24 -6.99 25.81 3.30
N ALA A 25 -5.80 25.27 2.99
CA ALA A 25 -5.67 24.15 2.08
C ALA A 25 -6.50 22.99 2.66
N ASN A 26 -7.67 22.73 2.07
CA ASN A 26 -8.48 21.57 2.41
C ASN A 26 -7.89 20.37 1.69
N VAL A 27 -7.21 19.50 2.44
CA VAL A 27 -6.74 18.20 1.98
C VAL A 27 -7.11 17.20 3.06
N GLY A 28 -7.93 16.21 2.72
CA GLY A 28 -8.34 15.13 3.60
C GLY A 28 -7.75 13.81 3.11
N PHE A 29 -7.31 12.98 4.05
CA PHE A 29 -6.99 11.58 3.79
C PHE A 29 -7.96 10.68 4.55
N GLY A 30 -8.40 9.61 3.89
CA GLY A 30 -8.91 8.41 4.54
C GLY A 30 -7.75 7.50 4.96
N PRO A 31 -8.01 6.30 5.53
CA PRO A 31 -6.96 5.33 5.81
C PRO A 31 -6.12 5.04 4.55
N ALA A 32 -4.82 4.82 4.74
CA ALA A 32 -3.91 4.44 3.68
C ALA A 32 -4.20 3.00 3.21
N GLU A 33 -4.78 2.86 2.02
CA GLU A 33 -4.86 1.58 1.32
C GLU A 33 -3.58 1.40 0.48
N MET A 34 -2.94 0.23 0.61
CA MET A 34 -1.77 -0.12 -0.18
C MET A 34 -2.16 -0.42 -1.62
N TYR A 35 -1.56 0.30 -2.58
CA TYR A 35 -1.69 -0.02 -4.00
C TYR A 35 -0.39 -0.63 -4.52
N VAL A 36 -0.52 -1.77 -5.20
CA VAL A 36 0.60 -2.51 -5.81
C VAL A 36 1.27 -1.62 -6.85
N THR A 37 2.59 -1.46 -6.77
CA THR A 37 3.38 -0.77 -7.80
C THR A 37 4.01 -1.78 -8.75
N ASN A 38 4.45 -1.29 -9.90
CA ASN A 38 5.13 -2.11 -10.89
C ASN A 38 6.57 -2.49 -10.48
N ASN A 39 7.05 -2.01 -9.32
CA ASN A 39 8.30 -2.47 -8.72
C ASN A 39 7.94 -3.45 -7.59
N PRO A 40 8.29 -4.76 -7.71
CA PRO A 40 7.87 -5.79 -6.75
C PRO A 40 8.29 -5.48 -5.30
N ASP A 41 9.28 -4.61 -5.13
CA ASP A 41 9.95 -4.26 -3.89
C ASP A 41 9.55 -2.88 -3.32
N THR A 42 8.70 -2.12 -4.03
CA THR A 42 8.27 -0.78 -3.60
C THR A 42 6.77 -0.66 -3.71
N HIS A 43 6.10 -0.20 -2.65
CA HIS A 43 4.65 -0.09 -2.59
C HIS A 43 4.20 1.38 -2.53
N ILE A 44 3.13 1.75 -3.25
CA ILE A 44 2.48 3.04 -3.07
C ILE A 44 1.57 2.87 -1.86
N ILE A 45 1.91 3.55 -0.78
CA ILE A 45 1.19 3.47 0.50
C ILE A 45 0.28 4.68 0.72
N GLY A 46 0.31 5.66 -0.18
CA GLY A 46 -0.53 6.84 -0.07
C GLY A 46 -0.29 7.82 -1.20
N ASN A 47 -1.13 8.85 -1.25
CA ASN A 47 -0.94 10.01 -2.11
C ASN A 47 -1.09 11.28 -1.28
N ALA A 48 -0.77 12.44 -1.84
CA ALA A 48 -1.09 13.72 -1.22
C ALA A 48 -1.17 14.80 -2.28
N THR A 49 -2.04 15.78 -2.07
CA THR A 49 -2.18 16.94 -2.95
C THR A 49 -1.76 18.19 -2.20
N LEU A 50 -0.82 18.95 -2.76
CA LEU A 50 -0.49 20.29 -2.30
C LEU A 50 -1.15 21.31 -3.22
N ILE A 51 -1.94 22.21 -2.66
CA ILE A 51 -2.64 23.27 -3.40
C ILE A 51 -1.94 24.60 -3.13
N ASN A 52 -1.58 25.32 -4.20
CA ASN A 52 -1.11 26.70 -4.11
C ASN A 52 -2.32 27.63 -4.06
N GLY A 53 -2.73 28.06 -2.87
CA GLY A 53 -3.89 28.94 -2.69
C GLY A 53 -3.64 30.42 -3.02
N ASP A 54 -2.44 30.78 -3.48
CA ASP A 54 -2.04 32.15 -3.73
C ASP A 54 -2.18 32.55 -5.22
N ASP A 55 -2.14 33.86 -5.47
CA ASP A 55 -2.21 34.46 -6.81
C ASP A 55 -0.88 34.44 -7.59
N VAL A 56 0.19 33.92 -6.98
CA VAL A 56 1.53 33.82 -7.58
C VAL A 56 1.98 32.37 -7.62
N GLY A 57 2.76 32.02 -8.66
CA GLY A 57 3.30 30.67 -8.77
C GLY A 57 4.38 30.39 -7.72
N LYS A 58 4.31 29.24 -7.06
CA LYS A 58 5.21 28.84 -5.96
C LYS A 58 5.77 27.44 -6.14
N TYR A 59 6.95 27.18 -5.62
CA TYR A 59 7.49 25.83 -5.50
C TYR A 59 6.80 25.10 -4.35
N GLY A 60 6.46 23.83 -4.56
CA GLY A 60 6.00 22.94 -3.49
C GLY A 60 7.19 22.27 -2.81
N VAL A 61 7.18 22.23 -1.48
CA VAL A 61 8.18 21.54 -0.66
C VAL A 61 7.46 20.46 0.13
N PHE A 62 7.95 19.23 0.03
CA PHE A 62 7.44 18.05 0.72
C PHE A 62 8.51 17.51 1.66
N GLN A 63 8.14 17.27 2.91
CA GLN A 63 9.04 16.74 3.92
C GLN A 63 8.37 15.59 4.67
N LEU A 64 9.02 14.42 4.71
CA LEU A 64 8.61 13.33 5.61
C LEU A 64 9.25 13.55 6.98
N MET A 65 8.49 13.29 8.04
CA MET A 65 8.89 13.60 9.40
C MET A 65 8.47 12.48 10.36
N MET A 66 9.34 12.17 11.32
CA MET A 66 8.97 11.41 12.51
C MET A 66 8.28 12.35 13.51
N PRO A 67 6.97 12.21 13.73
CA PRO A 67 6.26 13.09 14.64
C PRO A 67 6.73 12.87 16.07
N PHE A 68 6.52 13.89 16.89
CA PHE A 68 6.80 13.84 18.33
C PHE A 68 8.28 13.57 18.66
N SER A 69 9.18 13.61 17.67
CA SER A 69 10.61 13.39 17.85
C SER A 69 11.40 14.68 17.65
N ASP A 70 12.53 14.77 18.33
CA ASP A 70 13.51 15.82 18.05
C ASP A 70 14.10 15.62 16.65
N LYS A 71 14.10 16.67 15.84
CA LYS A 71 14.46 16.59 14.41
C LYS A 71 15.92 16.20 14.16
N ASP A 72 16.81 16.44 15.12
CA ASP A 72 18.26 16.26 14.95
C ASP A 72 18.71 14.92 15.58
N THR A 73 18.08 14.53 16.68
CA THR A 73 18.41 13.32 17.45
C THR A 73 17.45 12.16 17.25
N PHE A 74 16.27 12.40 16.67
CA PHE A 74 15.16 11.45 16.51
C PHE A 74 14.65 10.85 17.83
N GLN A 75 14.98 11.47 18.97
CA GLN A 75 14.48 11.03 20.27
C GLN A 75 13.02 11.41 20.42
N ILE A 76 12.18 10.44 20.81
CA ILE A 76 10.75 10.65 21.02
C ILE A 76 10.53 11.47 22.28
N SER A 77 9.70 12.50 22.17
CA SER A 77 9.24 13.32 23.28
C SER A 77 8.04 12.65 23.97
N ASN A 78 8.27 12.16 25.18
CA ASN A 78 7.24 11.50 25.98
C ASN A 78 6.03 12.40 26.27
N SER A 79 6.19 13.73 26.31
CA SER A 79 5.05 14.63 26.50
C SER A 79 4.20 14.76 25.24
N GLU A 80 4.82 14.65 24.07
CA GLU A 80 4.15 14.83 22.77
C GLU A 80 3.54 13.53 22.24
N ILE A 81 4.13 12.37 22.56
CA ILE A 81 3.63 11.05 22.12
C ILE A 81 2.18 10.80 22.57
N MET A 82 1.72 11.48 23.62
CA MET A 82 0.32 11.46 24.08
C MET A 82 -0.69 11.96 23.02
N HIS A 83 -0.21 12.63 21.97
CA HIS A 83 -0.99 13.09 20.82
C HIS A 83 -1.03 12.09 19.65
N ALA A 84 -0.32 10.96 19.76
CA ALA A 84 -0.36 9.88 18.79
C ALA A 84 -1.78 9.28 18.70
N ARG A 85 -2.09 8.76 17.51
CA ARG A 85 -3.43 8.28 17.18
C ARG A 85 -3.79 7.01 17.95
N VAL A 86 -5.06 6.92 18.35
CA VAL A 86 -5.70 5.67 18.81
C VAL A 86 -7.02 5.50 18.06
N LEU A 87 -7.32 4.27 17.63
CA LEU A 87 -8.58 3.91 16.98
C LEU A 87 -9.29 2.84 17.84
N CYS A 88 -10.60 3.00 18.07
CA CYS A 88 -11.40 1.92 18.62
C CYS A 88 -11.99 1.09 17.48
N ASN A 89 -11.68 -0.20 17.44
CA ASN A 89 -12.14 -1.11 16.38
C ASN A 89 -13.65 -1.38 16.46
N ASP A 90 -14.25 -1.36 17.65
CA ASP A 90 -15.66 -1.72 17.82
C ASP A 90 -16.63 -0.60 17.41
N CYS A 91 -16.26 0.67 17.61
CA CYS A 91 -17.13 1.82 17.27
C CYS A 91 -16.53 2.78 16.24
N GLY A 92 -15.33 2.49 15.73
CA GLY A 92 -14.62 3.32 14.74
C GLY A 92 -14.16 4.68 15.26
N LYS A 93 -14.23 4.94 16.58
CA LYS A 93 -13.87 6.24 17.15
C LYS A 93 -12.37 6.47 17.03
N SER A 94 -11.98 7.56 16.35
CA SER A 94 -10.61 8.07 16.34
C SER A 94 -10.38 9.03 17.51
N MET A 95 -9.28 8.83 18.25
CA MET A 95 -8.92 9.59 19.45
C MET A 95 -7.39 9.77 19.59
N GLN A 96 -6.92 10.55 20.56
CA GLN A 96 -5.51 10.61 20.94
C GLN A 96 -5.28 9.76 22.20
N ARG A 97 -4.03 9.32 22.45
CA ARG A 97 -3.69 8.54 23.66
C ARG A 97 -4.15 9.22 24.95
N LYS A 98 -4.03 10.54 25.05
CA LYS A 98 -4.52 11.33 26.19
C LYS A 98 -6.05 11.29 26.41
N ASP A 99 -6.81 10.95 25.38
CA ASP A 99 -8.27 10.92 25.40
C ASP A 99 -8.81 9.51 25.76
N VAL A 100 -7.92 8.51 25.90
CA VAL A 100 -8.27 7.13 26.27
C VAL A 100 -8.55 7.06 27.78
N SER A 101 -9.65 6.42 28.16
CA SER A 101 -10.00 6.21 29.56
C SER A 101 -9.07 5.18 30.20
N GLU A 102 -8.60 5.46 31.42
CA GLU A 102 -7.70 4.56 32.17
C GLU A 102 -6.41 4.21 31.41
N TYR A 103 -5.91 5.14 30.59
CA TYR A 103 -4.75 4.90 29.75
C TYR A 103 -3.49 4.52 30.54
N ASN A 104 -2.93 3.36 30.22
CA ASN A 104 -1.63 2.91 30.71
C ASN A 104 -0.56 3.09 29.63
N HIS A 105 0.30 4.09 29.84
CA HIS A 105 1.40 4.42 28.94
C HIS A 105 2.47 3.33 28.77
N GLU A 106 2.70 2.48 29.77
CA GLU A 106 3.73 1.44 29.69
C GLU A 106 3.29 0.23 28.87
N ARG A 107 1.98 -0.03 28.83
CA ARG A 107 1.39 -1.21 28.18
C ARG A 107 0.55 -0.90 26.95
N LEU A 108 0.31 0.40 26.68
CA LEU A 108 -0.62 0.85 25.65
C LEU A 108 -2.00 0.19 25.80
N GLU A 109 -2.57 0.29 27.01
CA GLU A 109 -3.88 -0.28 27.37
C GLU A 109 -4.84 0.84 27.79
N GLY A 110 -6.16 0.60 27.68
CA GLY A 110 -7.21 1.49 28.16
C GLY A 110 -8.57 1.19 27.52
N TYR A 111 -9.54 2.07 27.74
CA TYR A 111 -10.91 1.90 27.24
C TYR A 111 -11.35 3.06 26.35
N CYS A 112 -12.11 2.73 25.31
CA CYS A 112 -12.78 3.72 24.47
C CYS A 112 -13.77 4.52 25.34
N PRO A 113 -13.65 5.86 25.40
CA PRO A 113 -14.55 6.68 26.22
C PRO A 113 -16.00 6.68 25.73
N VAL A 114 -16.25 6.20 24.51
CA VAL A 114 -17.58 6.17 23.88
C VAL A 114 -18.29 4.84 24.11
N CYS A 115 -17.65 3.71 23.78
CA CYS A 115 -18.28 2.39 23.86
C CYS A 115 -17.73 1.49 24.98
N GLN A 116 -16.75 1.97 25.75
CA GLN A 116 -16.09 1.22 26.83
C GLN A 116 -15.35 -0.06 26.38
N SER A 117 -15.15 -0.24 25.08
CA SER A 117 -14.35 -1.33 24.53
C SER A 117 -12.86 -1.13 24.83
N ASP A 118 -12.16 -2.21 25.14
CA ASP A 118 -10.71 -2.31 25.24
C ASP A 118 -10.04 -2.69 23.90
N ASN A 119 -10.82 -2.93 22.84
CA ASN A 119 -10.34 -3.22 21.49
C ASN A 119 -9.85 -1.94 20.80
N LEU A 120 -8.67 -1.48 21.24
CA LEU A 120 -8.01 -0.26 20.80
C LEU A 120 -6.75 -0.56 20.00
N VAL A 121 -6.55 0.19 18.91
CA VAL A 121 -5.34 0.20 18.10
C VAL A 121 -4.55 1.47 18.42
N PHE A 122 -3.36 1.31 18.99
CA PHE A 122 -2.46 2.41 19.31
C PHE A 122 -1.43 2.57 18.20
N TYR A 123 -1.33 3.77 17.64
CA TYR A 123 -0.28 4.12 16.70
C TYR A 123 0.92 4.67 17.45
N ASP A 124 2.13 4.25 17.08
CA ASP A 124 3.41 4.77 17.58
C ASP A 124 4.19 5.51 16.50
N VAL A 125 5.29 6.17 16.87
CA VAL A 125 6.17 6.86 15.92
C VAL A 125 6.89 5.81 15.06
N LEU A 126 6.85 5.99 13.74
CA LEU A 126 7.62 5.16 12.81
C LEU A 126 9.11 5.11 13.22
N PRO A 127 9.73 3.93 13.37
CA PRO A 127 11.14 3.82 13.70
C PRO A 127 12.04 4.53 12.67
N ARG A 128 13.18 5.07 13.13
CA ARG A 128 14.13 5.80 12.27
C ARG A 128 14.62 4.98 11.08
N ASP A 129 14.89 3.70 11.30
CA ASP A 129 15.40 2.83 10.24
C ASP A 129 14.32 2.52 9.20
N GLU A 130 13.03 2.52 9.60
CA GLU A 130 11.90 2.37 8.70
C GLU A 130 11.58 3.67 7.93
N LEU A 131 11.85 4.85 8.52
CA LEU A 131 11.72 6.13 7.80
C LEU A 131 12.63 6.17 6.57
N GLN A 132 13.81 5.53 6.61
CA GLN A 132 14.74 5.45 5.48
C GLN A 132 14.15 4.73 4.26
N MET A 133 13.13 3.90 4.48
CA MET A 133 12.44 3.16 3.44
C MET A 133 11.37 4.00 2.73
N LEU A 134 11.03 5.17 3.28
CA LEU A 134 10.03 6.06 2.70
C LEU A 134 10.62 7.02 1.67
N SER A 135 9.88 7.24 0.60
CA SER A 135 10.18 8.28 -0.38
C SER A 135 8.90 8.84 -1.00
N VAL A 136 9.03 9.90 -1.78
CA VAL A 136 7.91 10.48 -2.54
C VAL A 136 8.28 10.62 -4.01
N ILE A 137 7.30 10.43 -4.88
CA ILE A 137 7.44 10.64 -6.33
C ILE A 137 6.31 11.54 -6.84
N PRO A 138 6.54 12.30 -7.92
CA PRO A 138 5.46 13.05 -8.54
C PRO A 138 4.38 12.10 -9.10
N SER A 139 3.13 12.52 -8.96
CA SER A 139 1.97 11.91 -9.57
C SER A 139 1.39 12.92 -10.57
N GLY A 140 1.80 12.83 -11.84
CA GLY A 140 1.41 13.76 -12.89
C GLY A 140 2.60 14.39 -13.62
N GLY A 141 2.34 15.48 -14.35
CA GLY A 141 3.30 16.12 -15.25
C GLY A 141 4.20 17.17 -14.60
N PHE A 142 4.83 16.84 -13.47
CA PHE A 142 5.82 17.70 -12.81
C PHE A 142 6.95 16.85 -12.25
N HIS A 143 8.05 17.49 -11.88
CA HIS A 143 9.23 16.82 -11.37
C HIS A 143 9.52 17.21 -9.92
N LEU A 144 10.17 16.29 -9.21
CA LEU A 144 10.64 16.50 -7.85
C LEU A 144 12.16 16.36 -7.82
N LYS A 145 12.80 17.31 -7.13
CA LYS A 145 14.21 17.26 -6.79
C LYS A 145 14.37 17.02 -5.30
N LYS A 146 15.09 15.97 -4.93
CA LYS A 146 15.50 15.76 -3.53
C LYS A 146 16.54 16.80 -3.15
N ILE A 147 16.32 17.52 -2.05
CA ILE A 147 17.20 18.61 -1.59
C ILE A 147 17.81 18.36 -0.22
N ASP A 148 17.24 17.45 0.57
CA ASP A 148 17.75 17.02 1.86
C ASP A 148 17.28 15.58 2.14
N ASP A 149 17.77 15.00 3.23
CA ASP A 149 17.21 13.79 3.80
C ASP A 149 15.72 14.01 4.09
N TYR A 150 14.89 13.19 3.43
CA TYR A 150 13.44 13.24 3.51
C TYR A 150 12.77 14.54 3.04
N THR A 151 13.45 15.37 2.23
CA THR A 151 12.87 16.62 1.71
C THR A 151 13.02 16.73 0.20
N TRP A 152 11.90 17.06 -0.46
CA TRP A 152 11.79 17.22 -1.91
C TRP A 152 11.15 18.56 -2.25
N VAL A 153 11.56 19.13 -3.38
CA VAL A 153 10.98 20.36 -3.93
C VAL A 153 10.52 20.12 -5.37
N THR A 154 9.42 20.75 -5.78
CA THR A 154 9.02 20.76 -7.19
C THR A 154 10.05 21.49 -8.03
N GLU A 155 10.36 20.98 -9.22
CA GLU A 155 11.25 21.69 -10.16
C GLU A 155 10.50 22.81 -10.91
N GLU A 156 9.19 22.63 -11.09
CA GLU A 156 8.28 23.62 -11.64
C GLU A 156 7.55 24.37 -10.53
N LYS A 157 7.17 25.62 -10.82
CA LYS A 157 6.24 26.36 -9.96
C LYS A 157 4.83 25.82 -10.16
N ILE A 158 4.17 25.49 -9.05
CA ILE A 158 2.73 25.28 -8.99
C ILE A 158 2.07 26.60 -9.39
N SER A 159 1.20 26.57 -10.41
CA SER A 159 0.50 27.78 -10.87
C SER A 159 -0.32 28.42 -9.74
N PRO A 160 -0.66 29.71 -9.84
CA PRO A 160 -1.68 30.31 -8.98
C PRO A 160 -2.95 29.46 -8.93
N HIS A 161 -3.49 29.20 -7.75
CA HIS A 161 -4.65 28.31 -7.52
C HIS A 161 -4.49 26.89 -8.08
N GLY A 162 -3.27 26.49 -8.41
CA GLY A 162 -2.92 25.18 -8.95
C GLY A 162 -2.66 24.16 -7.85
N TYR A 163 -2.35 22.94 -8.26
CA TYR A 163 -2.01 21.87 -7.35
C TYR A 163 -0.93 20.95 -7.93
N CYS A 164 -0.26 20.20 -7.06
CA CYS A 164 0.57 19.08 -7.44
C CYS A 164 0.27 17.88 -6.54
N ASN A 165 0.33 16.69 -7.13
CA ASN A 165 0.00 15.44 -6.46
C ASN A 165 1.26 14.59 -6.33
N ILE A 166 1.50 14.02 -5.17
CA ILE A 166 2.61 13.08 -4.96
C ILE A 166 2.06 11.70 -4.58
N ASN A 167 2.83 10.66 -4.87
CA ASN A 167 2.65 9.35 -4.26
C ASN A 167 3.72 9.16 -3.19
N ILE A 168 3.33 8.56 -2.08
CA ILE A 168 4.22 8.14 -1.01
C ILE A 168 4.56 6.68 -1.24
N LEU A 169 5.85 6.39 -1.28
CA LEU A 169 6.39 5.06 -1.53
C LEU A 169 7.02 4.50 -0.27
N TYR A 170 6.93 3.19 -0.11
CA TYR A 170 7.63 2.43 0.91
C TYR A 170 8.40 1.28 0.26
N ASN A 171 9.72 1.27 0.47
CA ASN A 171 10.62 0.22 -0.02
C ASN A 171 10.75 -0.89 1.04
N SER A 172 10.16 -2.05 0.79
CA SER A 172 10.18 -3.16 1.75
C SER A 172 11.48 -3.97 1.72
N VAL A 173 12.46 -3.63 0.86
CA VAL A 173 13.59 -4.52 0.57
C VAL A 173 14.47 -4.81 1.78
N ASP A 174 14.80 -3.74 2.52
CA ASP A 174 15.71 -3.75 3.67
C ASP A 174 14.97 -3.39 4.96
N SER A 175 13.63 -3.50 4.95
CA SER A 175 12.82 -3.20 6.11
C SER A 175 12.92 -4.30 7.17
N TYR A 176 12.91 -3.89 8.45
CA TYR A 176 12.81 -4.77 9.61
C TYR A 176 11.35 -5.06 10.02
N LEU A 177 10.38 -4.86 9.12
CA LEU A 177 8.97 -5.17 9.32
C LEU A 177 8.66 -6.47 10.09
N PRO A 178 9.38 -7.60 9.88
CA PRO A 178 9.14 -8.82 10.65
C PRO A 178 9.30 -8.65 12.16
N SER A 179 10.15 -7.73 12.62
CA SER A 179 10.37 -7.42 14.04
C SER A 179 9.26 -6.55 14.65
N TYR A 180 8.37 -6.02 13.81
CA TYR A 180 7.35 -5.05 14.17
C TYR A 180 5.94 -5.53 13.80
N LEU A 181 5.73 -6.84 13.85
CA LEU A 181 4.45 -7.45 13.52
C LEU A 181 3.33 -6.92 14.41
N GLY A 182 2.26 -6.43 13.77
CA GLY A 182 1.10 -5.88 14.48
C GLY A 182 1.31 -4.50 15.06
N GLU A 183 2.46 -3.89 14.76
CA GLU A 183 2.70 -2.50 15.10
C GLU A 183 1.98 -1.59 14.10
N HIS A 184 1.47 -0.49 14.63
CA HIS A 184 0.80 0.55 13.86
C HIS A 184 1.62 1.82 14.01
N TRP A 185 1.98 2.45 12.89
CA TRP A 185 2.88 3.60 12.91
C TRP A 185 2.25 4.86 12.35
N GLU A 186 2.65 5.98 12.92
CA GLU A 186 2.33 7.32 12.46
C GLU A 186 3.63 7.98 12.00
N PHE A 187 3.60 8.51 10.79
CA PHE A 187 4.59 9.50 10.33
C PHE A 187 3.86 10.71 9.76
N HIS A 188 4.58 11.81 9.61
CA HIS A 188 4.02 13.07 9.15
C HIS A 188 4.56 13.41 7.76
N LEU A 189 3.67 13.79 6.85
CA LEU A 189 4.03 14.42 5.59
C LEU A 189 3.70 15.90 5.67
N ARG A 190 4.72 16.73 5.62
CA ARG A 190 4.57 18.18 5.66
C ARG A 190 4.70 18.78 4.26
N GLY A 191 3.65 19.44 3.82
CA GLY A 191 3.61 20.19 2.56
C GLY A 191 3.68 21.70 2.81
N LYS A 192 4.53 22.41 2.08
CA LYS A 192 4.72 23.88 2.17
C LYS A 192 4.92 24.49 0.79
N THR A 193 4.62 25.78 0.63
CA THR A 193 4.95 26.52 -0.60
C THR A 193 6.06 27.55 -0.38
N LYS A 194 6.81 27.85 -1.44
CA LYS A 194 7.97 28.76 -1.43
C LYS A 194 7.99 29.62 -2.69
N GLU A 195 8.16 30.94 -2.55
CA GLU A 195 8.04 31.90 -3.67
C GLU A 195 9.30 31.98 -4.58
N GLY A 196 10.48 31.68 -4.04
CA GLY A 196 11.77 31.80 -4.76
C GLY A 196 12.78 30.68 -4.48
N ASP A 197 13.95 30.78 -5.09
CA ASP A 197 14.99 29.74 -5.04
C ASP A 197 15.86 29.81 -3.75
N GLY A 198 15.80 30.92 -2.98
CA GLY A 198 16.62 31.20 -1.79
C GLY A 198 15.95 30.91 -0.43
N ASN A 199 16.42 31.49 0.68
CA ASN A 199 15.78 31.36 2.02
C ASN A 199 14.53 32.24 2.17
N ASP A 200 13.66 32.24 1.15
CA ASP A 200 12.46 33.08 1.13
C ASP A 200 11.38 32.57 2.09
N PHE A 201 10.50 33.50 2.46
CA PHE A 201 9.42 33.32 3.43
C PHE A 201 8.55 32.10 3.10
N ILE A 202 8.52 31.13 4.01
CA ILE A 202 7.67 29.94 3.91
C ILE A 202 6.23 30.36 4.22
N THR A 203 5.36 30.38 3.20
CA THR A 203 3.94 30.67 3.36
C THR A 203 3.14 29.38 3.43
N GLY A 204 2.44 29.14 4.54
CA GLY A 204 1.53 28.00 4.67
C GLY A 204 2.26 26.66 4.78
N GLY A 205 1.98 25.93 5.85
CA GLY A 205 2.45 24.56 6.03
C GLY A 205 1.31 23.72 6.56
N LEU A 206 1.00 22.63 5.85
CA LEU A 206 0.08 21.62 6.34
C LEU A 206 0.88 20.40 6.78
N ASP A 207 0.56 19.90 7.96
CA ASP A 207 1.13 18.67 8.48
C ASP A 207 0.09 17.57 8.35
N LEU A 208 0.33 16.62 7.45
CA LEU A 208 -0.55 15.49 7.19
C LEU A 208 -0.08 14.30 8.02
N ARG A 209 -0.98 13.76 8.84
CA ARG A 209 -0.73 12.51 9.57
C ARG A 209 -0.97 11.34 8.63
N VAL A 210 0.05 10.50 8.47
CA VAL A 210 -0.03 9.28 7.69
C VAL A 210 0.07 8.10 8.65
N LEU A 211 -0.92 7.23 8.57
CA LEU A 211 -1.05 6.05 9.41
C LEU A 211 -0.68 4.83 8.57
N LEU A 212 0.29 4.05 9.06
CA LEU A 212 0.74 2.80 8.46
C LEU A 212 0.33 1.65 9.36
N SER A 213 -0.26 0.63 8.74
CA SER A 213 -0.55 -0.66 9.37
C SER A 213 -0.12 -1.73 8.40
N PHE A 214 0.81 -2.58 8.82
CA PHE A 214 1.33 -3.63 7.97
C PHE A 214 0.51 -4.90 8.17
N LYS A 215 -0.06 -5.38 7.07
CA LYS A 215 -0.70 -6.69 6.99
C LYS A 215 0.18 -7.60 6.17
N PHE A 216 0.37 -8.82 6.65
CA PHE A 216 1.25 -9.77 6.00
C PHE A 216 0.47 -10.63 5.00
N PRO A 217 1.06 -10.92 3.82
CA PRO A 217 0.49 -11.90 2.91
C PRO A 217 0.52 -13.29 3.53
N LEU A 218 -0.44 -14.12 3.14
CA LEU A 218 -0.54 -15.51 3.55
C LEU A 218 -0.37 -16.42 2.35
N ASP A 219 0.09 -17.63 2.60
CA ASP A 219 0.09 -18.74 1.65
C ASP A 219 -0.82 -19.86 2.17
N ILE A 220 -1.47 -20.56 1.24
CA ILE A 220 -2.41 -21.64 1.52
C ILE A 220 -1.88 -22.90 0.85
N GLU A 221 -1.43 -23.85 1.67
CA GLU A 221 -0.89 -25.13 1.22
C GLU A 221 -1.84 -26.27 1.56
N LEU A 222 -2.12 -27.18 0.62
CA LEU A 222 -2.83 -28.42 0.90
C LEU A 222 -1.88 -29.44 1.55
N CYS A 223 -2.26 -29.99 2.70
CA CYS A 223 -1.48 -31.01 3.39
C CYS A 223 -1.63 -32.41 2.78
N SER A 224 -2.66 -32.64 1.98
CA SER A 224 -3.00 -33.94 1.40
C SER A 224 -3.82 -33.78 0.13
N ASP A 225 -3.94 -34.87 -0.63
CA ASP A 225 -4.88 -34.96 -1.74
C ASP A 225 -6.32 -34.71 -1.25
N VAL A 226 -7.11 -34.04 -2.09
CA VAL A 226 -8.51 -33.73 -1.78
C VAL A 226 -9.42 -34.74 -2.45
N VAL A 227 -10.09 -35.54 -1.62
CA VAL A 227 -11.03 -36.59 -2.02
C VAL A 227 -12.44 -36.18 -1.60
N LYS A 228 -13.42 -36.38 -2.49
CA LYS A 228 -14.82 -36.03 -2.21
C LYS A 228 -15.38 -36.86 -1.05
N GLY A 229 -16.11 -36.21 -0.15
CA GLY A 229 -16.69 -36.84 1.03
C GLY A 229 -15.67 -37.14 2.14
N GLU A 230 -14.40 -36.75 1.97
CA GLU A 230 -13.35 -36.92 2.96
C GLU A 230 -12.87 -35.58 3.53
N GLU A 231 -12.26 -35.65 4.71
CA GLU A 231 -11.63 -34.48 5.32
C GLU A 231 -10.29 -34.19 4.64
N PHE A 232 -10.05 -32.92 4.32
CA PHE A 232 -8.76 -32.43 3.88
C PHE A 232 -8.29 -31.31 4.81
N THR A 233 -6.98 -31.14 4.90
CA THR A 233 -6.36 -30.12 5.76
C THR A 233 -5.62 -29.13 4.89
N VAL A 234 -5.85 -27.84 5.15
CA VAL A 234 -5.01 -26.75 4.63
C VAL A 234 -4.10 -26.25 5.73
N ASN A 235 -2.91 -25.84 5.33
CA ASN A 235 -1.94 -25.21 6.18
C ASN A 235 -1.75 -23.76 5.72
N ILE A 236 -1.95 -22.83 6.64
CA ILE A 236 -1.82 -21.40 6.37
C ILE A 236 -0.49 -20.94 6.94
N ARG A 237 0.31 -20.27 6.11
CA ARG A 237 1.61 -19.74 6.50
C ARG A 237 1.73 -18.28 6.12
N VAL A 238 2.61 -17.55 6.79
CA VAL A 238 2.99 -16.21 6.36
C VAL A 238 4.01 -16.34 5.23
N THR A 239 3.79 -15.59 4.15
CA THR A 239 4.74 -15.54 3.03
C THR A 239 5.78 -14.46 3.30
N ASP A 240 6.95 -14.84 3.79
CA ASP A 240 8.12 -13.97 3.82
C ASP A 240 9.20 -14.58 2.89
N GLU A 241 9.38 -13.96 1.72
CA GLU A 241 10.33 -14.43 0.71
C GLU A 241 11.81 -14.30 1.16
N LYS A 242 12.10 -13.55 2.23
CA LYS A 242 13.47 -13.23 2.66
C LYS A 242 13.90 -13.91 3.96
N ASN A 243 12.96 -14.29 4.83
CA ASN A 243 13.29 -14.99 6.08
C ASN A 243 12.36 -16.17 6.37
N SER A 244 12.86 -17.38 6.13
CA SER A 244 12.18 -18.63 6.51
C SER A 244 11.96 -18.80 8.02
N PHE A 245 12.53 -17.92 8.85
CA PHE A 245 12.40 -17.93 10.31
C PHE A 245 11.00 -17.48 10.79
N TYR A 246 10.17 -16.93 9.91
CA TYR A 246 8.89 -16.28 10.26
C TYR A 246 7.64 -16.88 9.56
N ASN A 247 7.70 -18.12 9.10
CA ASN A 247 6.57 -18.79 8.43
C ASN A 247 5.41 -19.20 9.36
N GLU A 248 5.46 -18.84 10.65
CA GLU A 248 4.47 -19.25 11.65
C GLU A 248 3.42 -18.16 11.91
N LEU A 249 2.14 -18.57 11.95
CA LEU A 249 1.04 -17.70 12.33
C LEU A 249 1.14 -17.30 13.81
N LYS A 250 1.11 -15.99 14.07
CA LYS A 250 1.21 -15.42 15.42
C LYS A 250 -0.15 -15.27 16.10
N LYS A 251 -1.23 -15.33 15.32
CA LYS A 251 -2.63 -15.38 15.77
C LYS A 251 -3.39 -16.33 14.86
N PRO A 252 -4.39 -17.06 15.38
CA PRO A 252 -5.29 -17.86 14.57
C PRO A 252 -6.00 -17.02 13.51
N VAL A 253 -5.98 -17.50 12.26
CA VAL A 253 -6.70 -16.89 11.15
C VAL A 253 -8.04 -17.59 10.95
N THR A 254 -9.01 -16.85 10.44
CA THR A 254 -10.33 -17.38 10.13
C THR A 254 -10.35 -17.80 8.67
N VAL A 255 -10.72 -19.06 8.42
CA VAL A 255 -10.77 -19.66 7.09
C VAL A 255 -12.20 -20.09 6.80
N GLU A 256 -12.71 -19.74 5.63
CA GLU A 256 -14.01 -20.12 5.13
C GLU A 256 -13.87 -21.09 3.95
N PHE A 257 -14.65 -22.16 3.98
CA PHE A 257 -14.76 -23.11 2.90
C PHE A 257 -16.20 -23.62 2.78
N ASN A 258 -16.79 -23.48 1.60
CA ASN A 258 -18.15 -23.94 1.31
C ASN A 258 -19.21 -23.48 2.35
N GLY A 259 -19.08 -22.24 2.83
CA GLY A 259 -19.97 -21.64 3.83
C GLY A 259 -19.73 -22.08 5.28
N GLU A 260 -18.75 -22.95 5.52
CA GLU A 260 -18.27 -23.28 6.87
C GLU A 260 -17.06 -22.41 7.23
N THR A 261 -17.07 -21.81 8.42
CA THR A 261 -15.99 -20.98 8.92
C THR A 261 -15.30 -21.63 10.12
N LYS A 262 -13.99 -21.76 10.08
CA LYS A 262 -13.15 -22.31 11.16
C LYS A 262 -11.94 -21.41 11.42
N ARG A 263 -11.35 -21.52 12.62
CA ARG A 263 -10.08 -20.86 12.94
C ARG A 263 -8.95 -21.87 12.88
N THR A 264 -7.77 -21.43 12.45
CA THR A 264 -6.58 -22.28 12.46
C THR A 264 -6.16 -22.63 13.89
N ASP A 265 -5.48 -23.76 14.03
CA ASP A 265 -4.79 -24.12 15.27
C ASP A 265 -3.48 -23.32 15.45
N SER A 266 -2.71 -23.68 16.48
CA SER A 266 -1.42 -23.06 16.79
C SER A 266 -0.32 -23.35 15.75
N GLU A 267 -0.51 -24.35 14.89
CA GLU A 267 0.41 -24.67 13.79
C GLU A 267 -0.02 -24.04 12.46
N GLY A 268 -1.15 -23.32 12.45
CA GLY A 268 -1.71 -22.69 11.25
C GLY A 268 -2.57 -23.63 10.39
N LYS A 269 -2.96 -24.79 10.92
CA LYS A 269 -3.74 -25.79 10.18
C LYS A 269 -5.23 -25.66 10.45
N VAL A 270 -6.02 -26.03 9.46
CA VAL A 270 -7.47 -26.17 9.60
C VAL A 270 -7.99 -27.23 8.62
N SER A 271 -8.95 -28.01 9.08
CA SER A 271 -9.49 -29.15 8.32
C SER A 271 -10.97 -28.91 7.96
N PHE A 272 -11.33 -29.28 6.74
CA PHE A 272 -12.68 -29.16 6.19
C PHE A 272 -13.12 -30.46 5.53
N MET A 273 -14.43 -30.68 5.50
CA MET A 273 -15.01 -31.82 4.78
C MET A 273 -15.24 -31.43 3.32
N MET A 274 -14.61 -32.15 2.39
CA MET A 274 -14.88 -31.93 0.96
C MET A 274 -16.30 -32.42 0.63
N PRO A 275 -17.16 -31.61 -0.01
CA PRO A 275 -18.52 -32.02 -0.29
C PRO A 275 -18.57 -33.25 -1.20
N GLU A 276 -19.48 -34.18 -0.89
CA GLU A 276 -19.79 -35.27 -1.79
C GLU A 276 -20.64 -34.74 -2.95
N SER A 277 -20.04 -34.62 -4.13
CA SER A 277 -20.69 -34.07 -5.32
C SER A 277 -20.61 -35.01 -6.51
N ARG A 278 -21.72 -35.10 -7.26
CA ARG A 278 -21.78 -35.89 -8.51
C ARG A 278 -20.83 -35.38 -9.59
N PHE A 279 -20.63 -34.06 -9.64
CA PHE A 279 -19.76 -33.40 -10.61
C PHE A 279 -18.50 -32.87 -9.94
N ASP A 280 -17.50 -32.57 -10.76
CA ASP A 280 -16.23 -32.02 -10.32
C ASP A 280 -16.37 -30.51 -10.27
N TYR A 281 -16.47 -29.98 -9.06
CA TYR A 281 -16.55 -28.56 -8.80
C TYR A 281 -15.22 -28.07 -8.24
N ASN A 282 -14.84 -26.87 -8.65
CA ASN A 282 -13.79 -26.10 -7.98
C ASN A 282 -14.43 -25.41 -6.79
N TYR A 283 -13.82 -25.59 -5.63
CA TYR A 283 -14.17 -24.89 -4.40
C TYR A 283 -13.07 -23.89 -4.08
N THR A 284 -13.41 -22.83 -3.35
CA THR A 284 -12.42 -21.86 -2.92
C THR A 284 -12.32 -21.91 -1.40
N VAL A 285 -11.09 -22.02 -0.91
CA VAL A 285 -10.72 -21.76 0.46
C VAL A 285 -10.42 -20.28 0.56
N HIS A 286 -11.13 -19.58 1.43
CA HIS A 286 -10.99 -18.15 1.66
C HIS A 286 -10.38 -17.92 3.04
N VAL A 287 -9.18 -17.38 3.10
CA VAL A 287 -8.64 -16.84 4.35
C VAL A 287 -9.18 -15.43 4.50
N LEU A 288 -9.96 -15.20 5.55
CA LEU A 288 -10.58 -13.91 5.80
C LEU A 288 -9.53 -12.91 6.30
N GLU A 289 -9.67 -11.67 5.83
CA GLU A 289 -8.81 -10.57 6.27
C GLU A 289 -8.89 -10.39 7.80
N SER A 290 -7.76 -10.05 8.40
CA SER A 290 -7.67 -9.74 9.82
C SER A 290 -6.83 -8.49 10.06
N ASP A 291 -6.61 -8.14 11.33
CA ASP A 291 -5.77 -6.99 11.70
C ASP A 291 -4.30 -7.19 11.28
N LEU A 292 -3.82 -8.44 11.26
CA LEU A 292 -2.41 -8.78 10.99
C LEU A 292 -2.15 -9.29 9.57
N TYR A 293 -3.17 -9.81 8.89
CA TYR A 293 -3.00 -10.56 7.66
C TYR A 293 -3.95 -10.10 6.57
N LEU A 294 -3.44 -10.09 5.34
CA LEU A 294 -4.24 -9.90 4.14
C LEU A 294 -5.11 -11.14 3.90
N SER A 295 -6.25 -10.94 3.24
CA SER A 295 -7.05 -12.05 2.74
C SER A 295 -6.32 -12.76 1.61
N GLU A 296 -6.52 -14.07 1.51
CA GLU A 296 -5.95 -14.90 0.45
C GLU A 296 -6.97 -15.96 0.03
N ASN A 297 -6.95 -16.33 -1.25
CA ASN A 297 -7.89 -17.29 -1.81
C ASN A 297 -7.15 -18.41 -2.52
N TYR A 298 -7.61 -19.64 -2.29
CA TYR A 298 -7.02 -20.81 -2.91
C TYR A 298 -8.08 -21.71 -3.52
N VAL A 299 -7.91 -22.04 -4.80
CA VAL A 299 -8.85 -22.91 -5.52
C VAL A 299 -8.47 -24.36 -5.29
N VAL A 300 -9.37 -25.09 -4.62
CA VAL A 300 -9.28 -26.52 -4.38
C VAL A 300 -10.13 -27.25 -5.41
N SER A 301 -9.51 -28.20 -6.10
CA SER A 301 -10.17 -29.14 -7.00
C SER A 301 -9.98 -30.56 -6.47
N HIS A 302 -10.92 -31.45 -6.78
CA HIS A 302 -10.77 -32.87 -6.46
C HIS A 302 -9.69 -33.51 -7.36
N GLY A 303 -8.87 -34.40 -6.80
CA GLY A 303 -7.78 -35.06 -7.51
C GLY A 303 -6.43 -34.33 -7.46
N ILE A 304 -5.36 -35.04 -7.83
CA ILE A 304 -3.95 -34.59 -7.71
C ILE A 304 -3.79 -33.23 -8.37
N GLN A 305 -3.36 -32.24 -7.59
CA GLN A 305 -2.85 -31.00 -8.15
C GLN A 305 -1.50 -31.29 -8.80
N MET A 306 -1.49 -31.40 -10.13
CA MET A 306 -0.26 -31.20 -10.88
C MET A 306 0.10 -29.72 -10.76
N PHE A 307 1.21 -29.43 -10.07
CA PHE A 307 1.84 -28.12 -10.03
C PHE A 307 1.78 -27.44 -11.42
N GLU A 308 1.14 -26.28 -11.48
CA GLU A 308 0.99 -25.47 -12.70
C GLU A 308 2.34 -25.07 -13.33
N LYS A 309 3.44 -25.17 -12.56
CA LYS A 309 4.81 -24.94 -13.03
C LYS A 309 5.29 -25.91 -14.11
N ASP A 310 4.74 -27.13 -14.18
CA ASP A 310 5.14 -28.12 -15.21
C ASP A 310 4.24 -28.10 -16.46
N PHE A 311 3.05 -27.50 -16.38
CA PHE A 311 2.09 -27.48 -17.49
C PHE A 311 2.52 -26.51 -18.61
N PHE A 312 3.11 -25.36 -18.27
CA PHE A 312 3.66 -24.43 -19.27
C PHE A 312 4.91 -24.98 -19.99
N GLY A 313 5.70 -25.84 -19.32
CA GLY A 313 6.82 -26.55 -19.95
C GLY A 313 6.36 -27.55 -21.01
N PHE A 314 5.24 -28.23 -20.77
CA PHE A 314 4.67 -29.20 -21.70
C PHE A 314 4.10 -28.53 -22.97
N PHE A 315 3.38 -27.41 -22.85
CA PHE A 315 2.85 -26.66 -24.01
C PHE A 315 3.95 -26.04 -24.87
N SER A 316 5.03 -25.57 -24.25
CA SER A 316 6.25 -25.12 -24.94
C SER A 316 6.84 -26.22 -25.83
N PHE A 317 6.87 -27.47 -25.35
CA PHE A 317 7.44 -28.58 -26.10
C PHE A 317 6.64 -28.92 -27.38
N PHE A 318 5.31 -28.93 -27.31
CA PHE A 318 4.47 -29.20 -28.50
C PHE A 318 4.44 -28.06 -29.51
N GLN A 319 4.47 -26.80 -29.06
CA GLN A 319 4.61 -25.66 -29.98
C GLN A 319 5.94 -25.71 -30.74
N ASN A 320 7.04 -26.07 -30.07
CA ASN A 320 8.33 -26.21 -30.71
C ASN A 320 8.38 -27.36 -31.72
N ILE A 321 7.74 -28.51 -31.42
CA ILE A 321 7.62 -29.63 -32.37
C ILE A 321 6.84 -29.21 -33.63
N TYR A 322 5.74 -28.47 -33.48
CA TYR A 322 4.93 -28.04 -34.63
C TYR A 322 5.69 -27.07 -35.55
N VAL A 323 6.49 -26.16 -34.96
CA VAL A 323 7.37 -25.25 -35.72
C VAL A 323 8.47 -26.03 -36.44
N ILE A 324 9.10 -27.01 -35.78
CA ILE A 324 10.14 -27.86 -36.40
C ILE A 324 9.56 -28.65 -37.58
N ILE A 325 8.39 -29.28 -37.42
CA ILE A 325 7.71 -30.02 -38.50
C ILE A 325 7.37 -29.08 -39.66
N SER A 326 6.86 -27.89 -39.36
CA SER A 326 6.51 -26.89 -40.39
C SER A 326 7.75 -26.45 -41.19
N LEU A 327 8.88 -26.19 -40.52
CA LEU A 327 10.14 -25.84 -41.18
C LEU A 327 10.70 -26.99 -42.03
N CYS A 328 10.60 -28.24 -41.56
CA CYS A 328 10.97 -29.41 -42.35
C CYS A 328 10.12 -29.54 -43.62
N VAL A 329 8.81 -29.36 -43.52
CA VAL A 329 7.89 -29.41 -44.68
C VAL A 329 8.22 -28.29 -45.68
N ILE A 330 8.43 -27.07 -45.20
CA ILE A 330 8.84 -25.94 -46.05
C ILE A 330 10.18 -26.25 -46.75
N GLY A 331 11.17 -26.74 -46.00
CA GLY A 331 12.48 -27.11 -46.57
C GLY A 331 12.37 -28.18 -47.66
N VAL A 332 11.56 -29.21 -47.45
CA VAL A 332 11.31 -30.26 -48.45
C VAL A 332 10.62 -29.69 -49.70
N LEU A 333 9.59 -28.87 -49.52
CA LEU A 333 8.89 -28.21 -50.64
C LEU A 333 9.84 -27.28 -51.42
N SER A 334 10.67 -26.50 -50.72
CA SER A 334 11.69 -25.66 -51.36
C SER A 334 12.70 -26.49 -52.16
N CYS A 335 13.18 -27.61 -51.62
CA CYS A 335 14.06 -28.53 -52.35
C CYS A 335 13.38 -29.11 -53.60
N ILE A 336 12.11 -29.50 -53.51
CA ILE A 336 11.34 -30.00 -54.66
C ILE A 336 11.21 -28.92 -55.73
N ILE A 337 10.88 -27.68 -55.34
CA ILE A 337 10.77 -26.54 -56.26
C ILE A 337 12.12 -26.25 -56.93
N ILE A 338 13.22 -26.21 -56.17
CA ILE A 338 14.55 -25.99 -56.72
C ILE A 338 14.94 -27.09 -57.71
N LEU A 339 14.66 -28.37 -57.39
CA LEU A 339 14.92 -29.50 -58.29
C LEU A 339 14.05 -29.44 -59.54
N TYR A 340 12.78 -29.03 -59.42
CA TYR A 340 11.86 -28.85 -60.55
C TYR A 340 12.33 -27.72 -61.48
N ILE A 341 12.73 -26.57 -60.92
CA ILE A 341 13.31 -25.46 -61.69
C ILE A 341 14.60 -25.90 -62.38
N ARG A 342 15.51 -26.59 -61.68
CA ARG A 342 16.76 -27.11 -62.27
C ARG A 342 16.53 -28.10 -63.41
N LYS A 343 15.45 -28.90 -63.34
CA LYS A 343 15.12 -29.88 -64.37
C LYS A 343 14.53 -29.23 -65.62
N ASN A 344 13.78 -28.13 -65.46
CA ASN A 344 13.09 -27.46 -66.56
C ASN A 344 13.85 -26.26 -67.14
N TYR A 345 14.87 -25.74 -66.43
CA TYR A 345 15.84 -24.80 -66.98
C TYR A 345 17.11 -25.55 -67.39
N VAL A 346 17.08 -26.13 -68.59
CA VAL A 346 18.30 -26.32 -69.36
C VAL A 346 18.78 -24.92 -69.72
N TRP A 347 19.94 -24.52 -69.17
CA TRP A 347 20.62 -23.29 -69.58
C TRP A 347 21.08 -23.48 -71.03
N GLU A 348 20.29 -22.98 -71.97
CA GLU A 348 20.78 -22.58 -73.30
C GLU A 348 21.31 -21.14 -73.24
#